data_AF-A0A3C1XTT6-F1
#
_entry.id   AF-A0A3C1XTT6-F1
#
_cell.length_a   1.000
_cell.length_b   1.000
_cell.length_c   1.000
_cell.angle_alpha   90.00
_cell.angle_beta   90.00
_cell.angle_gamma   90.00
#
_symmetry.space_group_name_H-M   'P 1'
#
loop_
_entity.id
_entity.type
_entity.pdbx_description
1 polymer ?
#
loop_
_entity_poly.entity_id
_entity_poly.type
_entity_poly.pdbx_seq_one_letter_code
_entity_poly.pdbx_strand_id
1 'polypeptide(L)'
;AQATTLAANGRAVADLSGGKFGFLTSGGNTVGGYLAGAIPGKGGKTAAAMLAEPLKAYIVLHAEPLLDADNGQQAIAALRGAQFAVALTPYRSAAAEWADVMLPVSPFTETSGTFVNAQGLAQSFKGTVTPFGQTRPGWKVLRVLGNVLHLAGFDDETSESVRDAVLASGIEGRLSNDVKAPLGLGQALTGLERVADVPIYRTDAMVRRSEPLQAAPASKKPAAAMNGRTLTSLGLTAGVKVRVSAGQGAVELETVQDDAVADRAVRISAAFETTAALGGAFGQISVERA
;
A
#
# COMPACT_ATOMS: atom_id res chain seq x y z
N ALA A 1 -5.63 12.19 -11.31
CA ALA A 1 -6.61 12.63 -12.32
C ALA A 1 -7.31 11.46 -12.99
N GLN A 2 -6.59 10.48 -13.56
CA GLN A 2 -7.21 9.38 -14.30
C GLN A 2 -8.06 8.42 -13.45
N ALA A 3 -7.62 8.07 -12.22
CA ALA A 3 -8.37 7.13 -11.36
C ALA A 3 -9.79 7.60 -11.01
N THR A 4 -9.96 8.89 -10.72
CA THR A 4 -11.26 9.49 -10.43
C THR A 4 -12.20 9.45 -11.64
N THR A 5 -11.68 9.76 -12.84
CA THR A 5 -12.46 9.67 -14.09
C THR A 5 -12.84 8.24 -14.42
N LEU A 6 -11.93 7.27 -14.24
CA LEU A 6 -12.23 5.85 -14.41
C LEU A 6 -13.34 5.38 -13.46
N ALA A 7 -13.29 5.80 -12.19
CA ALA A 7 -14.35 5.50 -11.23
C ALA A 7 -15.69 6.13 -11.63
N ALA A 8 -15.69 7.38 -12.12
CA ALA A 8 -16.90 8.07 -12.59
C ALA A 8 -17.52 7.34 -13.79
N ASN A 9 -16.70 6.99 -14.78
CA ASN A 9 -17.13 6.25 -15.96
C ASN A 9 -17.66 4.86 -15.58
N GLY A 10 -16.94 4.12 -14.73
CA GLY A 10 -17.36 2.81 -14.24
C GLY A 10 -18.68 2.88 -13.48
N ARG A 11 -18.89 3.94 -12.69
CA ARG A 11 -20.16 4.18 -12.00
C ARG A 11 -21.30 4.42 -12.98
N ALA A 12 -21.09 5.27 -13.99
CA ALA A 12 -22.11 5.51 -15.03
C ALA A 12 -22.48 4.24 -15.80
N VAL A 13 -21.51 3.37 -16.12
CA VAL A 13 -21.78 2.07 -16.74
C VAL A 13 -22.63 1.18 -15.83
N ALA A 14 -22.33 1.13 -14.53
CA ALA A 14 -23.13 0.38 -13.58
C ALA A 14 -24.57 0.90 -13.51
N ASP A 15 -24.76 2.22 -13.42
CA ASP A 15 -26.09 2.83 -13.35
C ASP A 15 -26.90 2.55 -14.64
N LEU A 16 -26.28 2.66 -15.82
CA LEU A 16 -26.92 2.38 -17.11
C LEU A 16 -27.27 0.91 -17.31
N SER A 17 -26.51 -0.01 -16.70
CA SER A 17 -26.74 -1.45 -16.80
C SER A 17 -27.61 -2.03 -15.67
N GLY A 18 -28.03 -1.20 -14.71
CA GLY A 18 -28.71 -1.66 -13.49
C GLY A 18 -27.80 -2.49 -12.56
N GLY A 19 -26.49 -2.40 -12.73
CA GLY A 19 -25.48 -3.08 -11.93
C GLY A 19 -25.14 -2.36 -10.62
N LYS A 20 -24.38 -3.03 -9.75
CA LYS A 20 -23.81 -2.43 -8.54
C LYS A 20 -22.35 -2.07 -8.76
N PHE A 21 -21.99 -0.82 -8.49
CA PHE A 21 -20.61 -0.36 -8.51
C PHE A 21 -19.95 -0.54 -7.13
N GLY A 22 -18.69 -0.96 -7.12
CA GLY A 22 -17.94 -1.18 -5.90
C GLY A 22 -16.43 -1.08 -6.13
N PHE A 23 -15.68 -1.07 -5.03
CA PHE A 23 -14.23 -0.93 -5.03
C PHE A 23 -13.56 -2.16 -4.47
N LEU A 24 -12.47 -2.58 -5.12
CA LEU A 24 -11.45 -3.39 -4.46
C LEU A 24 -10.64 -2.45 -3.56
N THR A 25 -10.38 -2.89 -2.34
CA THR A 25 -9.65 -2.10 -1.35
C THR A 25 -8.18 -2.48 -1.34
N SER A 26 -7.33 -1.54 -0.91
CA SER A 26 -5.87 -1.73 -0.88
C SER A 26 -5.40 -2.74 0.16
N GLY A 27 -6.22 -3.09 1.16
CA GLY A 27 -5.88 -4.05 2.19
C GLY A 27 -7.10 -4.60 2.91
N GLY A 28 -6.90 -5.68 3.67
CA GLY A 28 -7.98 -6.46 4.28
C GLY A 28 -8.86 -5.71 5.30
N ASN A 29 -8.41 -4.56 5.82
CA ASN A 29 -9.17 -3.73 6.76
C ASN A 29 -9.37 -2.28 6.34
N THR A 30 -9.21 -1.95 5.05
CA THR A 30 -9.32 -0.55 4.61
C THR A 30 -10.66 0.07 5.01
N VAL A 31 -11.78 -0.67 4.84
CA VAL A 31 -13.12 -0.21 5.25
C VAL A 31 -13.21 -0.01 6.75
N GLY A 32 -12.63 -0.92 7.56
CA GLY A 32 -12.58 -0.77 9.01
C GLY A 32 -11.80 0.47 9.44
N GLY A 33 -10.71 0.81 8.73
CA GLY A 33 -9.96 2.05 8.94
C GLY A 33 -10.81 3.29 8.68
N TYR A 34 -11.56 3.33 7.57
CA TYR A 34 -12.50 4.42 7.30
C TYR A 34 -13.58 4.54 8.39
N LEU A 35 -14.16 3.43 8.82
CA LEU A 35 -15.16 3.42 9.91
C LEU A 35 -14.56 3.92 11.23
N ALA A 36 -13.31 3.54 11.54
CA ALA A 36 -12.59 4.01 12.72
C ALA A 36 -12.11 5.47 12.62
N GLY A 37 -12.36 6.15 11.50
CA GLY A 37 -11.89 7.52 11.30
C GLY A 37 -10.38 7.63 11.11
N ALA A 38 -9.71 6.56 10.67
CA ALA A 38 -8.28 6.54 10.33
C ALA A 38 -8.03 7.25 8.97
N ILE A 39 -8.52 8.47 8.86
CA ILE A 39 -8.41 9.37 7.73
C ILE A 39 -7.91 10.74 8.23
N PRO A 40 -7.33 11.56 7.36
CA PRO A 40 -6.95 12.92 7.75
C PRO A 40 -8.19 13.70 8.22
N GLY A 41 -8.15 14.19 9.46
CA GLY A 41 -9.15 15.11 9.98
C GLY A 41 -9.02 16.51 9.37
N LYS A 42 -9.80 17.48 9.88
CA LYS A 42 -9.71 18.88 9.43
C LYS A 42 -8.30 19.42 9.62
N GLY A 43 -7.64 19.81 8.53
CA GLY A 43 -6.24 20.28 8.54
C GLY A 43 -5.18 19.16 8.66
N GLY A 44 -5.61 17.89 8.73
CA GLY A 44 -4.71 16.74 8.69
C GLY A 44 -4.13 16.52 7.29
N LYS A 45 -2.94 15.93 7.24
CA LYS A 45 -2.26 15.57 5.98
C LYS A 45 -2.56 14.13 5.60
N THR A 46 -2.64 13.85 4.30
CA THR A 46 -2.59 12.46 3.80
C THR A 46 -1.21 11.88 4.01
N ALA A 47 -1.06 10.55 4.01
CA ALA A 47 0.26 9.91 4.09
C ALA A 47 1.22 10.44 3.00
N ALA A 48 0.74 10.58 1.76
CA ALA A 48 1.53 11.17 0.68
C ALA A 48 1.99 12.60 0.99
N ALA A 49 1.10 13.46 1.53
CA ALA A 49 1.47 14.82 1.92
C ALA A 49 2.42 14.87 3.12
N MET A 50 2.28 13.95 4.09
CA MET A 50 3.22 13.83 5.21
C MET A 50 4.64 13.46 4.76
N LEU A 51 4.78 12.72 3.64
CA LEU A 51 6.08 12.33 3.09
C LEU A 51 6.65 13.37 2.12
N ALA A 52 5.79 14.08 1.38
CA ALA A 52 6.20 15.14 0.46
C ALA A 52 6.58 16.44 1.19
N GLU A 53 5.93 16.72 2.32
CA GLU A 53 6.27 17.83 3.21
C GLU A 53 6.64 17.27 4.59
N PRO A 54 7.91 16.86 4.78
CA PRO A 54 8.32 16.07 5.93
C PRO A 54 7.96 16.71 7.28
N LEU A 55 7.50 15.88 8.20
CA LEU A 55 7.10 16.24 9.55
C LEU A 55 8.24 16.04 10.54
N LYS A 56 8.12 16.65 11.72
CA LYS A 56 9.12 16.49 12.80
C LYS A 56 9.13 15.08 13.38
N ALA A 57 7.99 14.39 13.39
CA ALA A 57 7.90 13.06 13.98
C ALA A 57 6.94 12.14 13.22
N TYR A 58 7.22 10.84 13.28
CA TYR A 58 6.42 9.79 12.65
C TYR A 58 6.18 8.62 13.60
N ILE A 59 4.96 8.07 13.55
CA ILE A 59 4.64 6.73 14.08
C ILE A 59 4.22 5.87 12.90
N VAL A 60 4.99 4.82 12.61
CA VAL A 60 4.75 3.91 11.49
C VAL A 60 4.30 2.57 12.04
N LEU A 61 3.04 2.20 11.76
CA LEU A 61 2.44 0.97 12.24
C LEU A 61 2.30 -0.05 11.11
N HIS A 62 2.88 -1.24 11.29
CA HIS A 62 2.73 -2.38 10.39
C HIS A 62 3.03 -2.09 8.90
N ALA A 63 3.93 -1.14 8.61
CA ALA A 63 4.33 -0.80 7.25
C ALA A 63 5.85 -0.90 7.09
N GLU A 64 6.28 -1.26 5.88
CA GLU A 64 7.64 -1.19 5.37
C GLU A 64 7.67 -0.12 4.27
N PRO A 65 7.87 1.17 4.62
CA PRO A 65 7.56 2.31 3.73
C PRO A 65 8.31 2.30 2.40
N LEU A 66 9.50 1.70 2.33
CA LEU A 66 10.24 1.51 1.08
C LEU A 66 9.43 0.71 0.03
N LEU A 67 8.64 -0.25 0.49
CA LEU A 67 7.91 -1.21 -0.35
C LEU A 67 6.41 -0.94 -0.39
N ASP A 68 5.87 -0.28 0.65
CA ASP A 68 4.43 -0.07 0.82
C ASP A 68 3.97 1.33 0.38
N ALA A 69 4.87 2.33 0.36
CA ALA A 69 4.55 3.66 -0.14
C ALA A 69 4.71 3.72 -1.67
N ASP A 70 3.88 4.54 -2.33
CA ASP A 70 3.97 4.75 -3.78
C ASP A 70 5.37 5.23 -4.19
N ASN A 71 5.92 6.23 -3.49
CA ASN A 71 7.31 6.63 -3.61
C ASN A 71 8.11 6.22 -2.35
N GLY A 72 8.56 4.96 -2.33
CA GLY A 72 9.32 4.41 -1.21
C GLY A 72 10.62 5.14 -0.90
N GLN A 73 11.35 5.65 -1.91
CA GLN A 73 12.59 6.41 -1.70
C GLN A 73 12.32 7.74 -0.98
N GLN A 74 11.30 8.48 -1.42
CA GLN A 74 10.84 9.68 -0.71
C GLN A 74 10.39 9.34 0.72
N ALA A 75 9.69 8.22 0.90
CA ALA A 75 9.23 7.80 2.22
C ALA A 75 10.40 7.58 3.20
N ILE A 76 11.43 6.86 2.77
CA ILE A 76 12.63 6.61 3.59
C ILE A 76 13.42 7.91 3.83
N ALA A 77 13.53 8.78 2.83
CA ALA A 77 14.18 10.08 3.00
C ALA A 77 13.46 10.96 4.04
N ALA A 78 12.12 11.01 4.00
CA ALA A 78 11.32 11.76 4.97
C ALA A 78 11.48 11.20 6.40
N LEU A 79 11.47 9.86 6.54
CA LEU A 79 11.64 9.20 7.85
C LEU A 79 13.02 9.43 8.45
N ARG A 80 14.09 9.30 7.64
CA ARG A 80 15.47 9.59 8.09
C ARG A 80 15.70 11.06 8.42
N GLY A 81 14.96 11.97 7.77
CA GLY A 81 15.02 13.41 8.03
C GLY A 81 14.18 13.89 9.21
N ALA A 82 13.37 13.01 9.81
CA ALA A 82 12.54 13.33 10.97
C ALA A 82 13.41 13.55 12.21
N GLN A 83 12.90 14.32 13.17
CA GLN A 83 13.54 14.48 14.48
C GLN A 83 13.28 13.26 15.37
N PHE A 84 12.16 12.55 15.15
CA PHE A 84 11.82 11.37 15.92
C PHE A 84 10.89 10.42 15.15
N ALA A 85 11.30 9.17 14.93
CA ALA A 85 10.52 8.16 14.24
C ALA A 85 10.38 6.88 15.09
N VAL A 86 9.14 6.41 15.23
CA VAL A 86 8.81 5.17 15.95
C VAL A 86 8.26 4.14 14.96
N ALA A 87 8.83 2.94 14.95
CA ALA A 87 8.32 1.80 14.21
C ALA A 87 7.60 0.83 15.15
N LEU A 88 6.31 0.59 14.90
CA LEU A 88 5.51 -0.47 15.52
C LEU A 88 5.47 -1.66 14.56
N THR A 89 6.36 -2.64 14.75
CA THR A 89 6.55 -3.77 13.81
C THR A 89 6.60 -5.14 14.51
N PRO A 90 6.06 -6.21 13.90
CA PRO A 90 6.23 -7.59 14.37
C PRO A 90 7.59 -8.21 14.01
N TYR A 91 8.33 -7.60 13.07
CA TYR A 91 9.57 -8.15 12.54
C TYR A 91 10.74 -7.20 12.72
N ARG A 92 11.95 -7.77 12.83
CA ARG A 92 13.17 -7.07 12.45
C ARG A 92 13.08 -6.73 10.96
N SER A 93 13.24 -5.46 10.64
CA SER A 93 13.04 -4.93 9.29
C SER A 93 14.00 -3.77 9.02
N ALA A 94 13.93 -3.23 7.79
CA ALA A 94 14.63 -2.00 7.40
C ALA A 94 14.24 -0.77 8.25
N ALA A 95 13.26 -0.89 9.15
CA ALA A 95 12.98 0.12 10.17
C ALA A 95 14.19 0.47 11.04
N ALA A 96 15.11 -0.48 11.24
CA ALA A 96 16.35 -0.22 11.98
C ALA A 96 17.26 0.84 11.32
N GLU A 97 17.01 1.19 10.05
CA GLU A 97 17.78 2.19 9.31
C GLU A 97 17.21 3.62 9.38
N TRP A 98 16.02 3.80 9.96
CA TRP A 98 15.35 5.10 10.01
C TRP A 98 14.57 5.38 11.30
N ALA A 99 14.26 4.37 12.11
CA ALA A 99 13.53 4.55 13.36
C ALA A 99 14.48 4.80 14.53
N ASP A 100 14.17 5.79 15.36
CA ASP A 100 14.83 5.99 16.65
C ASP A 100 14.41 4.93 17.67
N VAL A 101 13.14 4.50 17.59
CA VAL A 101 12.57 3.48 18.47
C VAL A 101 11.82 2.43 17.66
N MET A 102 12.14 1.16 17.88
CA MET A 102 11.36 0.03 17.37
C MET A 102 10.63 -0.65 18.52
N LEU A 103 9.30 -0.64 18.52
CA LEU A 103 8.48 -1.34 19.50
C LEU A 103 7.89 -2.62 18.87
N PRO A 104 8.07 -3.79 19.50
CA PRO A 104 7.56 -5.04 18.98
C PRO A 104 6.04 -5.13 19.19
N VAL A 105 5.29 -5.21 18.08
CA VAL A 105 3.83 -5.42 18.12
C VAL A 105 3.45 -6.79 17.56
N SER A 106 2.40 -7.39 18.12
CA SER A 106 1.94 -8.72 17.70
C SER A 106 1.26 -8.66 16.31
N PRO A 107 1.53 -9.60 15.39
CA PRO A 107 0.77 -9.75 14.15
C PRO A 107 -0.68 -10.17 14.46
N PHE A 108 -1.58 -10.07 13.47
CA PHE A 108 -3.00 -10.40 13.66
C PHE A 108 -3.24 -11.85 14.12
N THR A 109 -2.31 -12.78 13.85
CA THR A 109 -2.37 -14.17 14.31
C THR A 109 -2.20 -14.32 15.82
N GLU A 110 -1.68 -13.30 16.51
CA GLU A 110 -1.31 -13.33 17.94
C GLU A 110 -2.17 -12.38 18.79
N THR A 111 -3.06 -11.61 18.18
CA THR A 111 -3.95 -10.66 18.87
C THR A 111 -5.40 -10.89 18.46
N SER A 112 -6.33 -10.48 19.32
CA SER A 112 -7.72 -10.29 18.93
C SER A 112 -7.89 -8.98 18.15
N GLY A 113 -8.96 -8.91 17.36
CA GLY A 113 -9.29 -7.74 16.55
C GLY A 113 -10.57 -7.93 15.75
N THR A 114 -10.89 -6.93 14.92
CA THR A 114 -12.02 -6.99 13.99
C THR A 114 -11.62 -6.43 12.64
N PHE A 115 -11.86 -7.21 11.59
CA PHE A 115 -11.78 -6.74 10.20
C PHE A 115 -13.16 -6.30 9.73
N VAL A 116 -13.23 -5.28 8.89
CA VAL A 116 -14.42 -4.97 8.10
C VAL A 116 -14.05 -5.11 6.63
N ASN A 117 -14.68 -6.06 5.95
CA ASN A 117 -14.37 -6.36 4.57
C ASN A 117 -14.94 -5.30 3.59
N ALA A 118 -14.65 -5.44 2.30
CA ALA A 118 -15.09 -4.50 1.26
C ALA A 118 -16.62 -4.36 1.13
N GLN A 119 -17.41 -5.28 1.68
CA GLN A 119 -18.88 -5.23 1.71
C GLN A 119 -19.42 -4.53 2.97
N GLY A 120 -18.55 -4.09 3.89
CA GLY A 120 -18.96 -3.51 5.16
C GLY A 120 -19.29 -4.54 6.24
N LEU A 121 -18.95 -5.83 6.05
CA LEU A 121 -19.21 -6.86 7.05
C LEU A 121 -18.09 -6.91 8.09
N ALA A 122 -18.45 -6.69 9.36
CA ALA A 122 -17.54 -6.83 10.50
C ALA A 122 -17.31 -8.30 10.88
N GLN A 123 -16.05 -8.67 11.09
CA GLN A 123 -15.59 -10.03 11.36
C GLN A 123 -14.56 -9.99 12.50
N SER A 124 -15.01 -10.29 13.72
CA SER A 124 -14.13 -10.37 14.89
C SER A 124 -13.37 -11.70 14.93
N PHE A 125 -12.15 -11.65 15.44
CA PHE A 125 -11.30 -12.83 15.60
C PHE A 125 -10.51 -12.76 16.90
N LYS A 126 -10.00 -13.93 17.32
CA LYS A 126 -9.07 -14.08 18.44
C LYS A 126 -7.71 -14.47 17.89
N GLY A 127 -6.65 -14.22 18.67
CA GLY A 127 -5.33 -14.75 18.36
C GLY A 127 -5.38 -16.29 18.26
N THR A 128 -4.75 -16.84 17.23
CA THR A 128 -4.66 -18.29 17.01
C THR A 128 -3.52 -18.91 17.80
N VAL A 129 -2.54 -18.12 18.21
CA VAL A 129 -1.42 -18.51 19.05
C VAL A 129 -1.14 -17.43 20.10
N THR A 130 -0.38 -17.79 21.14
CA THR A 130 0.06 -16.83 22.16
C THR A 130 1.08 -15.84 21.56
N PRO A 131 1.06 -14.56 21.99
CA PRO A 131 2.06 -13.58 21.55
C PRO A 131 3.49 -14.08 21.71
N PHE A 132 4.31 -13.88 20.68
CA PHE A 132 5.71 -14.29 20.71
C PHE A 132 6.53 -13.30 21.54
N GLY A 133 7.36 -13.84 22.44
CA GLY A 133 8.29 -13.06 23.26
C GLY A 133 7.61 -11.96 24.08
N GLN A 134 8.10 -10.73 23.93
CA GLN A 134 7.57 -9.55 24.63
C GLN A 134 6.67 -8.67 23.75
N THR A 135 6.19 -9.20 22.62
CA THR A 135 5.26 -8.45 21.76
C THR A 135 4.01 -8.04 22.52
N ARG A 136 3.40 -6.94 22.08
CA ARG A 136 2.11 -6.45 22.60
C ARG A 136 1.17 -6.19 21.43
N PRO A 137 -0.15 -6.38 21.59
CA PRO A 137 -1.11 -5.92 20.59
C PRO A 137 -0.89 -4.44 20.24
N GLY A 138 -0.84 -4.11 18.94
CA GLY A 138 -0.56 -2.74 18.50
C GLY A 138 -1.51 -1.70 19.08
N TRP A 139 -2.80 -2.04 19.22
CA TRP A 139 -3.79 -1.17 19.85
C TRP A 139 -3.47 -0.87 21.32
N LYS A 140 -2.93 -1.82 22.08
CA LYS A 140 -2.52 -1.60 23.48
C LYS A 140 -1.31 -0.67 23.56
N VAL A 141 -0.38 -0.78 22.61
CA VAL A 141 0.77 0.14 22.54
C VAL A 141 0.30 1.56 22.24
N LEU A 142 -0.58 1.74 21.26
CA LEU A 142 -1.18 3.05 20.94
C LEU A 142 -1.97 3.61 22.12
N ARG A 143 -2.71 2.76 22.83
CA ARG A 143 -3.43 3.13 24.05
C ARG A 143 -2.51 3.69 25.13
N VAL A 144 -1.44 2.96 25.45
CA VAL A 144 -0.47 3.41 26.46
C VAL A 144 0.21 4.70 26.02
N LEU A 145 0.56 4.85 24.73
CA LEU A 145 1.10 6.09 24.19
C LEU A 145 0.13 7.26 24.36
N GLY A 146 -1.16 7.06 24.06
CA GLY A 146 -2.19 8.07 24.30
C GLY A 146 -2.27 8.49 25.76
N ASN A 147 -2.22 7.53 26.69
CA ASN A 147 -2.26 7.79 28.13
C ASN A 147 -1.02 8.54 28.63
N VAL A 148 0.18 8.17 28.16
CA VAL A 148 1.44 8.86 28.48
C VAL A 148 1.43 10.30 27.96
N LEU A 149 0.80 10.53 26.81
CA LEU A 149 0.62 11.86 26.23
C LEU A 149 -0.59 12.62 26.81
N HIS A 150 -1.28 12.05 27.81
CA HIS A 150 -2.49 12.61 28.44
C HIS A 150 -3.60 12.95 27.44
N LEU A 151 -3.73 12.13 26.38
CA LEU A 151 -4.81 12.25 25.40
C LEU A 151 -6.08 11.54 25.90
N ALA A 152 -7.25 12.11 25.62
CA ALA A 152 -8.53 11.49 25.91
C ALA A 152 -8.84 10.34 24.92
N GLY A 153 -9.72 9.41 25.32
CA GLY A 153 -10.22 8.35 24.45
C GLY A 153 -9.29 7.15 24.29
N PHE A 154 -8.40 6.92 25.27
CA PHE A 154 -7.46 5.80 25.31
C PHE A 154 -7.67 4.91 26.55
N ASP A 155 -8.92 4.78 26.99
CA ASP A 155 -9.30 4.04 28.20
C ASP A 155 -9.79 2.60 27.90
N ASP A 156 -9.83 2.19 26.63
CA ASP A 156 -10.28 0.86 26.23
C ASP A 156 -9.38 -0.26 26.79
N GLU A 157 -9.98 -1.28 27.40
CA GLU A 157 -9.24 -2.41 27.98
C GLU A 157 -9.32 -3.69 27.14
N THR A 158 -10.19 -3.73 26.11
CA THR A 158 -10.33 -4.88 25.21
C THR A 158 -10.45 -4.46 23.75
N SER A 159 -10.13 -5.36 22.82
CA SER A 159 -10.35 -5.11 21.39
C SER A 159 -11.84 -4.98 21.03
N GLU A 160 -12.69 -5.63 21.82
CA GLU A 160 -14.13 -5.64 21.70
C GLU A 160 -14.71 -4.28 22.10
N SER A 161 -14.21 -3.65 23.18
CA SER A 161 -14.65 -2.30 23.55
C SER A 161 -14.27 -1.27 22.48
N VAL A 162 -13.08 -1.37 21.89
CA VAL A 162 -12.67 -0.54 20.74
C VAL A 162 -13.60 -0.75 19.54
N ARG A 163 -13.90 -2.02 19.20
CA ARG A 163 -14.85 -2.34 18.11
C ARG A 163 -16.21 -1.72 18.39
N ASP A 164 -16.74 -1.91 19.60
CA ASP A 164 -18.08 -1.47 19.97
C ASP A 164 -18.17 0.05 19.95
N ALA A 165 -17.13 0.76 20.39
CA ALA A 165 -17.03 2.21 20.25
C ALA A 165 -17.04 2.66 18.78
N VAL A 166 -16.23 2.03 17.92
CA VAL A 166 -16.15 2.36 16.48
C VAL A 166 -17.46 2.06 15.75
N LEU A 167 -18.16 0.99 16.12
CA LEU A 167 -19.37 0.51 15.45
C LEU A 167 -20.67 0.89 16.16
N ALA A 168 -20.61 1.69 17.24
CA ALA A 168 -21.77 2.02 18.07
C ALA A 168 -22.96 2.60 17.29
N SER A 169 -22.68 3.39 16.25
CA SER A 169 -23.70 4.02 15.40
C SER A 169 -24.14 3.15 14.21
N GLY A 170 -23.82 1.86 14.20
CA GLY A 170 -23.99 0.99 13.04
C GLY A 170 -23.00 1.30 11.91
N ILE A 171 -23.14 0.59 10.79
CA ILE A 171 -22.31 0.75 9.58
C ILE A 171 -23.13 1.41 8.46
N GLU A 172 -24.44 1.18 8.47
CA GLU A 172 -25.39 1.71 7.50
C GLU A 172 -25.29 3.24 7.40
N GLY A 173 -25.20 3.75 6.17
CA GLY A 173 -25.10 5.19 5.91
C GLY A 173 -23.72 5.82 6.15
N ARG A 174 -22.75 5.10 6.74
CA ARG A 174 -21.36 5.58 6.91
C ARG A 174 -20.43 5.23 5.75
N LEU A 175 -20.85 4.30 4.91
CA LEU A 175 -20.11 3.84 3.73
C LEU A 175 -20.87 4.22 2.46
N SER A 176 -20.13 4.63 1.43
CA SER A 176 -20.70 4.97 0.14
C SER A 176 -19.73 4.61 -0.99
N ASN A 177 -20.26 3.98 -2.03
CA ASN A 177 -19.58 3.80 -3.31
C ASN A 177 -19.98 4.87 -4.33
N ASP A 178 -20.59 5.97 -3.88
CA ASP A 178 -20.94 7.08 -4.73
C ASP A 178 -19.69 7.81 -5.25
N VAL A 179 -19.72 8.18 -6.52
CA VAL A 179 -18.61 8.86 -7.19
C VAL A 179 -19.11 10.18 -7.73
N LYS A 180 -18.70 11.27 -7.07
CA LYS A 180 -19.04 12.64 -7.46
C LYS A 180 -17.91 13.24 -8.29
N ALA A 181 -17.85 12.85 -9.56
CA ALA A 181 -16.87 13.37 -10.50
C ALA A 181 -17.44 13.38 -11.92
N PRO A 182 -16.99 14.31 -12.79
CA PRO A 182 -17.43 14.34 -14.17
C PRO A 182 -16.96 13.09 -14.93
N LEU A 183 -17.80 12.64 -15.86
CA LEU A 183 -17.38 11.68 -16.87
C LEU A 183 -16.35 12.30 -17.80
N GLY A 184 -15.50 11.48 -18.38
CA GLY A 184 -14.48 11.99 -19.29
C GLY A 184 -13.63 10.91 -19.93
N LEU A 185 -12.84 11.32 -20.92
CA LEU A 185 -11.85 10.48 -21.55
C LEU A 185 -10.49 10.70 -20.90
N GLY A 186 -9.69 9.64 -20.79
CA GLY A 186 -8.29 9.76 -20.41
C GLY A 186 -7.49 10.51 -21.47
N GLN A 187 -6.47 11.24 -21.04
CA GLN A 187 -5.50 11.84 -21.96
C GLN A 187 -4.50 10.78 -22.40
N ALA A 188 -4.25 10.68 -23.71
CA ALA A 188 -3.20 9.84 -24.24
C ALA A 188 -1.83 10.37 -23.78
N LEU A 189 -1.05 9.51 -23.14
CA LEU A 189 0.27 9.88 -22.64
C LEU A 189 1.34 9.65 -23.71
N THR A 190 2.31 10.57 -23.77
CA THR A 190 3.44 10.50 -24.68
C THR A 190 4.67 9.98 -23.96
N GLY A 191 5.00 8.72 -24.12
CA GLY A 191 6.25 8.13 -23.63
C GLY A 191 6.10 6.63 -23.51
N LEU A 192 7.06 5.98 -22.83
CA LEU A 192 6.81 4.71 -22.17
C LEU A 192 6.29 4.97 -20.77
N GLU A 193 5.34 4.15 -20.32
CA GLU A 193 4.77 4.25 -18.98
C GLU A 193 4.99 2.96 -18.20
N ARG A 194 5.35 3.11 -16.93
CA ARG A 194 5.34 2.00 -16.00
C ARG A 194 3.91 1.66 -15.61
N VAL A 195 3.59 0.38 -15.68
CA VAL A 195 2.37 -0.20 -15.07
C VAL A 195 2.82 -1.20 -14.02
N ALA A 196 2.74 -0.83 -12.75
CA ALA A 196 3.15 -1.73 -11.68
C ALA A 196 1.97 -2.49 -11.06
N ASP A 197 2.11 -3.80 -10.99
CA ASP A 197 1.33 -4.63 -10.06
C ASP A 197 2.08 -4.80 -8.73
N VAL A 198 1.33 -5.10 -7.66
CA VAL A 198 1.90 -5.57 -6.39
C VAL A 198 1.56 -7.05 -6.29
N PRO A 199 2.55 -7.96 -6.40
CA PRO A 199 2.25 -9.39 -6.33
C PRO A 199 1.70 -9.78 -4.96
N ILE A 200 0.80 -10.77 -4.94
CA ILE A 200 0.01 -11.11 -3.75
C ILE A 200 0.84 -11.52 -2.53
N TYR A 201 2.04 -12.05 -2.74
CA TYR A 201 2.96 -12.45 -1.67
C TYR A 201 4.02 -11.40 -1.36
N ARG A 202 3.78 -10.16 -1.80
CA ARG A 202 4.63 -8.98 -1.59
C ARG A 202 3.86 -7.83 -0.96
N THR A 203 2.62 -8.04 -0.53
CA THR A 203 1.70 -6.99 -0.04
C THR A 203 2.00 -6.50 1.37
N ASP A 204 2.64 -7.32 2.21
CA ASP A 204 2.94 -6.96 3.60
C ASP A 204 4.17 -7.71 4.14
N ALA A 205 4.58 -7.29 5.33
CA ALA A 205 5.76 -7.81 6.01
C ALA A 205 5.69 -9.32 6.33
N MET A 206 4.48 -9.89 6.55
CA MET A 206 4.30 -11.30 6.88
C MET A 206 4.48 -12.16 5.62
N VAL A 207 3.77 -11.85 4.54
CA VAL A 207 3.84 -12.65 3.31
C VAL A 207 5.22 -12.60 2.67
N ARG A 208 5.92 -11.45 2.77
CA ARG A 208 7.32 -11.30 2.31
C ARG A 208 8.31 -12.21 3.03
N ARG A 209 7.99 -12.61 4.27
CA ARG A 209 8.86 -13.44 5.12
C ARG A 209 8.47 -14.91 5.12
N SER A 210 7.47 -15.31 4.33
CA SER A 210 7.10 -16.71 4.17
C SER A 210 7.86 -17.35 3.00
N GLU A 211 8.86 -18.18 3.30
CA GLU A 211 9.68 -18.86 2.30
C GLU A 211 8.86 -19.64 1.25
N PRO A 212 7.84 -20.46 1.62
CA PRO A 212 7.02 -21.15 0.62
C PRO A 212 6.27 -20.18 -0.32
N LEU A 213 5.80 -19.05 0.19
CA LEU A 213 5.13 -18.04 -0.63
C LEU A 213 6.12 -17.31 -1.55
N GLN A 214 7.36 -17.08 -1.09
CA GLN A 214 8.42 -16.50 -1.92
C GLN A 214 8.92 -17.47 -3.01
N ALA A 215 8.82 -18.78 -2.79
CA ALA A 215 9.13 -19.80 -3.79
C ALA A 215 8.03 -19.99 -4.85
N ALA A 216 6.81 -19.51 -4.60
CA ALA A 216 5.69 -19.66 -5.53
C ALA A 216 5.88 -18.82 -6.81
N PRO A 217 5.30 -19.23 -7.95
CA PRO A 217 5.35 -18.47 -9.19
C PRO A 217 4.86 -17.02 -9.07
N ALA A 218 3.91 -16.76 -8.16
CA ALA A 218 3.40 -15.42 -7.86
C ALA A 218 4.43 -14.47 -7.19
N SER A 219 5.60 -14.97 -6.81
CA SER A 219 6.71 -14.20 -6.23
C SER A 219 7.92 -14.10 -7.16
N LYS A 220 7.74 -14.45 -8.46
CA LYS A 220 8.82 -14.36 -9.45
C LYS A 220 9.44 -12.96 -9.44
N LYS A 221 10.77 -12.93 -9.56
CA LYS A 221 11.53 -11.66 -9.62
C LYS A 221 10.98 -10.76 -10.73
N PRO A 222 10.96 -9.43 -10.52
CA PRO A 222 10.42 -8.50 -11.49
C PRO A 222 11.26 -8.49 -12.77
N ALA A 223 10.60 -8.22 -13.88
CA ALA A 223 11.18 -8.07 -15.21
C ALA A 223 10.54 -6.85 -15.90
N ALA A 224 11.11 -6.41 -17.02
CA ALA A 224 10.52 -5.37 -17.87
C ALA A 224 9.65 -6.03 -18.94
N ALA A 225 8.38 -6.30 -18.61
CA ALA A 225 7.45 -6.95 -19.53
C ALA A 225 6.81 -5.94 -20.49
N MET A 226 6.89 -6.19 -21.79
CA MET A 226 6.41 -5.33 -22.87
C MET A 226 5.83 -6.19 -23.99
N ASN A 227 4.86 -5.65 -24.74
CA ASN A 227 4.40 -6.34 -25.95
C ASN A 227 5.45 -6.28 -27.07
N GLY A 228 5.32 -7.17 -28.05
CA GLY A 228 6.28 -7.29 -29.16
C GLY A 228 6.42 -6.02 -30.00
N ARG A 229 5.35 -5.23 -30.15
CA ARG A 229 5.37 -3.95 -30.88
C ARG A 229 6.22 -2.90 -30.15
N THR A 230 6.07 -2.80 -28.83
CA THR A 230 6.85 -1.89 -27.99
C THR A 230 8.31 -2.30 -27.97
N LEU A 231 8.63 -3.59 -27.78
CA LEU A 231 9.99 -4.11 -27.88
C LEU A 231 10.64 -3.77 -29.23
N THR A 232 9.95 -4.05 -30.33
CA THR A 232 10.44 -3.75 -31.69
C THR A 232 10.68 -2.26 -31.88
N SER A 233 9.76 -1.41 -31.39
CA SER A 233 9.89 0.06 -31.48
C SER A 233 11.11 0.61 -30.73
N LEU A 234 11.58 -0.11 -29.71
CA LEU A 234 12.77 0.22 -28.92
C LEU A 234 14.03 -0.48 -29.45
N GLY A 235 13.94 -1.31 -30.50
CA GLY A 235 15.05 -2.10 -31.01
C GLY A 235 15.50 -3.22 -30.06
N LEU A 236 14.60 -3.74 -29.24
CA LEU A 236 14.86 -4.75 -28.21
C LEU A 236 14.17 -6.08 -28.55
N THR A 237 14.69 -7.17 -27.99
CA THR A 237 14.06 -8.51 -27.96
C THR A 237 13.82 -8.94 -26.51
N ALA A 238 13.06 -10.01 -26.29
CA ALA A 238 12.98 -10.63 -24.96
C ALA A 238 14.34 -11.24 -24.53
N GLY A 239 14.57 -11.33 -23.22
CA GLY A 239 15.77 -11.96 -22.63
C GLY A 239 17.02 -11.06 -22.62
N VAL A 240 16.91 -9.77 -22.92
CA VAL A 240 18.05 -8.84 -22.88
C VAL A 240 17.99 -7.99 -21.63
N LYS A 241 19.16 -7.64 -21.08
CA LYS A 241 19.24 -6.69 -19.97
C LYS A 241 19.03 -5.26 -20.47
N VAL A 242 18.21 -4.53 -19.74
CA VAL A 242 17.91 -3.12 -19.99
C VAL A 242 18.04 -2.33 -18.70
N ARG A 243 18.51 -1.09 -18.84
CA ARG A 243 18.42 -0.07 -17.81
C ARG A 243 17.06 0.60 -17.94
N VAL A 244 16.24 0.47 -16.91
CA VAL A 244 14.97 1.19 -16.79
C VAL A 244 15.18 2.37 -15.85
N SER A 245 14.87 3.58 -16.31
CA SER A 245 15.01 4.80 -15.50
C SER A 245 13.66 5.47 -15.31
N ALA A 246 13.42 5.96 -14.10
CA ALA A 246 12.29 6.80 -13.72
C ALA A 246 12.81 8.08 -13.05
N GLY A 247 11.93 9.04 -12.75
CA GLY A 247 12.33 10.30 -12.13
C GLY A 247 13.06 10.19 -10.78
N GLN A 248 13.03 9.03 -10.13
CA GLN A 248 13.62 8.77 -8.81
C GLN A 248 14.89 7.90 -8.84
N GLY A 249 15.22 7.28 -9.98
CA GLY A 249 16.33 6.34 -10.05
C GLY A 249 16.26 5.41 -11.25
N ALA A 250 17.18 4.46 -11.30
CA ALA A 250 17.27 3.46 -12.37
C ALA A 250 17.55 2.08 -11.81
N VAL A 251 17.10 1.06 -12.53
CA VAL A 251 17.30 -0.36 -12.20
C VAL A 251 17.66 -1.13 -13.47
N GLU A 252 18.36 -2.24 -13.31
CA GLU A 252 18.60 -3.18 -14.41
C GLU A 252 17.61 -4.34 -14.33
N LEU A 253 16.92 -4.61 -15.44
CA LEU A 253 15.94 -5.68 -15.54
C LEU A 253 16.14 -6.44 -16.86
N GLU A 254 15.70 -7.70 -16.89
CA GLU A 254 15.59 -8.45 -18.13
C GLU A 254 14.26 -8.12 -18.82
N THR A 255 14.26 -7.99 -20.14
CA THR A 255 13.04 -7.82 -20.94
C THR A 255 12.27 -9.12 -21.08
N VAL A 256 10.95 -9.04 -21.01
CA VAL A 256 10.05 -10.17 -21.28
C VAL A 256 9.02 -9.73 -22.30
N GLN A 257 8.75 -10.56 -23.32
CA GLN A 257 7.62 -10.32 -24.21
C GLN A 257 6.33 -10.78 -23.53
N ASP A 258 5.37 -9.87 -23.42
CA ASP A 258 4.01 -10.11 -22.94
C ASP A 258 3.04 -9.30 -23.79
N ASP A 259 2.40 -9.95 -24.76
CA ASP A 259 1.50 -9.28 -25.70
C ASP A 259 0.15 -8.87 -25.10
N ALA A 260 -0.12 -9.21 -23.83
CA ALA A 260 -1.24 -8.66 -23.08
C ALA A 260 -0.95 -7.25 -22.52
N VAL A 261 0.32 -6.81 -22.50
CA VAL A 261 0.71 -5.47 -22.09
C VAL A 261 0.30 -4.46 -23.16
N ALA A 262 -0.30 -3.35 -22.73
CA ALA A 262 -0.72 -2.28 -23.62
C ALA A 262 0.48 -1.66 -24.38
N ASP A 263 0.21 -1.07 -25.55
CA ASP A 263 1.24 -0.36 -26.30
C ASP A 263 1.87 0.75 -25.45
N ARG A 264 3.20 0.83 -25.52
CA ARG A 264 3.99 1.82 -24.77
C ARG A 264 3.90 1.68 -23.25
N ALA A 265 3.37 0.57 -22.75
CA ALA A 265 3.44 0.23 -21.34
C ALA A 265 4.59 -0.75 -21.09
N VAL A 266 5.23 -0.61 -19.93
CA VAL A 266 6.22 -1.54 -19.40
C VAL A 266 5.72 -2.00 -18.05
N ARG A 267 5.31 -3.26 -17.98
CA ARG A 267 4.86 -3.84 -16.71
C ARG A 267 6.07 -4.21 -15.86
N ILE A 268 6.20 -3.55 -14.71
CA ILE A 268 7.29 -3.77 -13.74
C ILE A 268 6.71 -3.76 -12.34
N SER A 269 6.66 -4.93 -11.71
CA SER A 269 6.08 -5.09 -10.38
C SER A 269 6.75 -4.21 -9.32
N ALA A 270 5.93 -3.61 -8.45
CA ALA A 270 6.35 -2.90 -7.26
C ALA A 270 6.57 -3.87 -6.08
N ALA A 271 6.88 -3.34 -4.89
CA ALA A 271 7.14 -4.13 -3.68
C ALA A 271 8.29 -5.15 -3.81
N PHE A 272 9.29 -4.83 -4.63
CA PHE A 272 10.61 -5.47 -4.59
C PHE A 272 11.67 -4.41 -4.30
N GLU A 273 12.66 -4.76 -3.47
CA GLU A 273 13.83 -3.93 -3.25
C GLU A 273 14.53 -3.58 -4.57
N THR A 274 14.61 -4.54 -5.49
CA THR A 274 15.22 -4.38 -6.82
C THR A 274 14.48 -3.38 -7.71
N THR A 275 13.20 -3.08 -7.46
CA THR A 275 12.42 -2.11 -8.24
C THR A 275 12.03 -0.86 -7.43
N ALA A 276 12.42 -0.80 -6.15
CA ALA A 276 12.09 0.31 -5.26
C ALA A 276 12.68 1.65 -5.74
N ALA A 277 13.84 1.62 -6.42
CA ALA A 277 14.48 2.81 -6.97
C ALA A 277 13.69 3.47 -8.11
N LEU A 278 12.76 2.75 -8.75
CA LEU A 278 11.87 3.34 -9.75
C LEU A 278 10.78 4.24 -9.13
N GLY A 279 10.58 4.18 -7.81
CA GLY A 279 9.55 4.94 -7.11
C GLY A 279 8.14 4.52 -7.52
N GLY A 280 7.32 5.51 -7.85
CA GLY A 280 5.88 5.40 -8.13
C GLY A 280 5.44 4.18 -8.93
N ALA A 281 4.27 3.65 -8.60
CA ALA A 281 3.65 2.52 -9.31
C ALA A 281 3.28 2.87 -10.77
N PHE A 282 3.02 4.16 -11.03
CA PHE A 282 2.65 4.68 -12.33
C PHE A 282 3.49 5.93 -12.64
N GLY A 283 3.93 6.04 -13.89
CA GLY A 283 4.70 7.20 -14.34
C GLY A 283 5.49 6.92 -15.60
N GLN A 284 5.99 7.97 -16.22
CA GLN A 284 6.86 7.84 -17.39
C GLN A 284 8.21 7.26 -17.01
N ILE A 285 8.72 6.39 -17.87
CA ILE A 285 10.02 5.77 -17.74
C ILE A 285 10.78 5.82 -19.07
N SER A 286 12.10 5.65 -19.01
CA SER A 286 12.92 5.30 -20.17
C SER A 286 13.42 3.87 -20.05
N VAL A 287 13.61 3.22 -21.20
CA VAL A 287 14.19 1.89 -21.30
C VAL A 287 15.31 1.95 -22.33
N GLU A 288 16.52 1.63 -21.88
CA GLU A 288 17.72 1.64 -22.69
C GLU A 288 18.44 0.30 -22.55
N ARG A 289 19.19 -0.12 -23.57
CA ARG A 289 20.00 -1.33 -23.46
C ARG A 289 21.10 -1.09 -22.40
N ALA A 290 21.21 -2.02 -21.46
CA ALA A 290 22.23 -1.96 -20.40
C ALA A 290 23.63 -2.20 -20.96
#